data_AF-A0A816NFI6-F1
#
_entry.id   AF-A0A816NFI6-F1
#
_cell.length_a   1.000
_cell.length_b   1.000
_cell.length_c   1.000
_cell.angle_alpha   90.00
_cell.angle_beta   90.00
_cell.angle_gamma   90.00
#
_symmetry.space_group_name_H-M   'P 1'
#
loop_
_entity.id
_entity.type
_entity.pdbx_description
1 polymer ?
#
loop_
_entity_poly.entity_id
_entity_poly.type
_entity_poly.pdbx_seq_one_letter_code
_entity_poly.pdbx_strand_id
1 'polypeptide(L)'
;MIRSVTRQMMTLTLVPEQYVPSLFANLGQEISDSERDELAGLFKYFNDYWMRRISVWNVFDVLEKTNNFSKGYNNRFKRRLQKTHPNIWLFINSIRKEVSTVHDLITQVNTGMQPRTKRLKSRIAEQRITELYNRFNNNQITPHDLLRELSSFVANEKYNEI
;
A
#
# COMPACT_ATOMS: atom_id res chain seq x y z
N MET A 1 3.87 23.74 -3.37
CA MET A 1 4.33 22.69 -4.29
C MET A 1 5.05 21.57 -3.52
N ILE A 2 5.76 21.89 -2.42
CA ILE A 2 6.21 20.96 -1.34
C ILE A 2 5.29 19.75 -1.06
N ARG A 3 4.01 19.97 -0.71
CA ARG A 3 3.06 18.87 -0.42
C ARG A 3 2.89 17.88 -1.59
N SER A 4 3.07 18.34 -2.82
CA SER A 4 3.01 17.50 -4.01
C SER A 4 4.25 16.61 -4.12
N VAL A 5 5.43 17.19 -3.89
CA VAL A 5 6.72 16.49 -3.97
C VAL A 5 6.82 15.43 -2.89
N THR A 6 6.48 15.77 -1.64
CA THR A 6 6.43 14.79 -0.54
C THR A 6 5.49 13.63 -0.87
N ARG A 7 4.36 13.91 -1.54
CA ARG A 7 3.41 12.89 -1.95
C ARG A 7 3.93 12.02 -3.08
N GLN A 8 4.58 12.62 -4.09
CA GLN A 8 5.26 11.86 -5.14
C GLN A 8 6.34 10.96 -4.54
N MET A 9 7.15 11.45 -3.59
CA MET A 9 8.13 10.62 -2.86
C MET A 9 7.47 9.42 -2.15
N MET A 10 6.34 9.61 -1.46
CA MET A 10 5.59 8.50 -0.84
C MET A 10 5.02 7.52 -1.87
N THR A 11 4.75 8.00 -3.08
CA THR A 11 4.15 7.23 -4.18
C THR A 11 5.18 6.45 -4.98
N LEU A 12 6.48 6.70 -4.80
CA LEU A 12 7.56 5.89 -5.40
C LEU A 12 7.44 4.40 -5.05
N THR A 13 6.74 4.07 -3.96
CA THR A 13 6.41 2.69 -3.57
C THR A 13 5.56 1.95 -4.62
N LEU A 14 4.86 2.69 -5.49
CA LEU A 14 3.89 2.18 -6.46
C LEU A 14 4.36 2.31 -7.92
N VAL A 15 5.61 2.69 -8.17
CA VAL A 15 6.19 2.73 -9.53
C VAL A 15 7.20 1.60 -9.70
N PRO A 16 7.46 1.12 -10.93
CA PRO A 16 8.41 0.03 -11.13
C PRO A 16 9.80 0.39 -10.59
N GLU A 17 10.44 -0.56 -9.91
CA GLU A 17 11.70 -0.37 -9.20
C GLU A 17 12.80 0.26 -10.07
N GLN A 18 12.89 -0.13 -11.34
CA GLN A 18 13.90 0.39 -12.25
C GLN A 18 13.81 1.90 -12.53
N TYR A 19 12.63 2.52 -12.35
CA TYR A 19 12.43 3.95 -12.60
C TYR A 19 12.52 4.80 -11.33
N VAL A 20 12.55 4.19 -10.15
CA VAL A 20 12.59 4.89 -8.86
C VAL A 20 13.78 5.86 -8.76
N PRO A 21 15.04 5.48 -9.10
CA PRO A 21 16.17 6.39 -8.99
C PRO A 21 16.06 7.62 -9.89
N SER A 22 15.66 7.44 -11.15
CA SER A 22 15.49 8.54 -12.10
C SER A 22 14.37 9.48 -11.66
N LEU A 23 13.25 8.93 -11.21
CA LEU A 23 12.11 9.74 -10.76
C LEU A 23 12.46 10.52 -9.49
N PHE A 24 13.16 9.90 -8.53
CA PHE A 24 13.60 10.58 -7.32
C PHE A 24 14.59 11.71 -7.61
N ALA A 25 15.52 11.52 -8.55
CA ALA A 25 16.45 12.57 -8.98
C ALA A 25 15.71 13.74 -9.64
N ASN A 26 14.75 13.47 -10.53
CA ASN A 26 13.95 14.51 -11.19
C ASN A 26 13.14 15.34 -10.16
N LEU A 27 12.56 14.71 -9.15
CA LEU A 27 11.85 15.43 -8.08
C LEU A 27 12.73 16.47 -7.37
N GLY A 28 14.03 16.20 -7.20
CA GLY A 28 14.97 17.15 -6.59
C GLY A 28 15.37 18.30 -7.52
N GLN A 29 15.29 18.09 -8.83
CA GLN A 29 15.62 19.09 -9.85
C GLN A 29 14.44 20.00 -10.19
N GLU A 30 13.21 19.49 -10.13
CA GLU A 30 11.98 20.21 -10.50
C GLU A 30 11.50 21.21 -9.44
N ILE A 31 12.05 21.16 -8.22
CA ILE A 31 11.69 22.07 -7.12
C ILE A 31 12.58 23.31 -7.08
N SER A 32 12.01 24.42 -6.58
CA SER A 32 12.76 25.67 -6.37
C SER A 32 13.84 25.51 -5.31
N ASP A 33 14.88 26.36 -5.33
CA ASP A 33 15.99 26.28 -4.36
C ASP A 33 15.51 26.42 -2.90
N SER A 34 14.55 27.32 -2.65
CA SER A 34 13.93 27.48 -1.33
C SER A 34 13.21 26.21 -0.85
N GLU A 35 12.46 25.54 -1.73
CA GLU A 35 11.80 24.27 -1.39
C GLU A 35 12.80 23.12 -1.22
N ARG A 36 13.89 23.14 -1.98
CA ARG A 36 14.98 22.18 -1.86
C ARG A 36 15.66 22.32 -0.50
N ASP A 37 15.90 23.54 -0.03
CA ASP A 37 16.48 23.79 1.29
C ASP A 37 15.55 23.31 2.42
N GLU A 38 14.25 23.60 2.30
CA GLU A 38 13.25 23.14 3.29
C GLU A 38 13.15 21.61 3.33
N LEU A 39 13.23 20.94 2.18
CA LEU A 39 13.12 19.48 2.06
C LEU A 39 14.46 18.75 2.12
N ALA A 40 15.59 19.44 2.26
CA ALA A 40 16.93 18.86 2.15
C ALA A 40 17.12 17.68 3.11
N GLY A 41 16.64 17.82 4.36
CA GLY A 41 16.68 16.76 5.35
C GLY A 41 15.89 15.51 4.95
N LEU A 42 14.72 15.70 4.32
CA LEU A 42 13.88 14.60 3.84
C LEU A 42 14.54 13.88 2.66
N PHE A 43 15.02 14.61 1.65
CA PHE A 43 15.73 14.02 0.50
C PHE A 43 16.97 13.25 0.95
N LYS A 44 17.77 13.84 1.85
CA LYS A 44 18.94 13.18 2.42
C LYS A 44 18.55 11.89 3.16
N TYR A 45 17.57 11.96 4.07
CA TYR A 45 17.09 10.78 4.79
C TYR A 45 16.58 9.69 3.85
N PHE A 46 15.76 10.05 2.86
CA PHE A 46 15.19 9.09 1.92
C PHE A 46 16.29 8.43 1.07
N ASN A 47 17.25 9.22 0.59
CA ASN A 47 18.41 8.73 -0.14
C ASN A 47 19.28 7.77 0.69
N ASP A 48 19.63 8.17 1.92
CA ASP A 48 20.58 7.43 2.73
C ASP A 48 20.02 6.09 3.23
N TYR A 49 18.72 6.05 3.55
CA TYR A 49 18.08 4.89 4.16
C TYR A 49 17.27 4.05 3.17
N TRP A 50 16.44 4.69 2.35
CA TRP A 50 15.42 3.98 1.55
C TRP A 50 15.90 3.66 0.14
N MET A 51 16.65 4.55 -0.53
CA MET A 51 17.11 4.30 -1.90
C MET A 51 18.05 3.10 -2.05
N ARG A 52 18.71 2.65 -0.96
CA ARG A 52 19.55 1.44 -0.97
C ARG A 52 18.79 0.14 -0.79
N ARG A 53 17.47 0.21 -0.56
CA ARG A 53 16.63 -0.94 -0.16
C ARG A 53 15.32 -0.97 -0.95
N ILE A 54 15.32 -0.53 -2.22
CA ILE A 54 14.10 -0.33 -3.02
C ILE A 54 13.23 -1.59 -3.02
N SER A 55 13.80 -2.75 -3.33
CA SER A 55 13.14 -4.06 -3.28
C SER A 55 12.45 -4.42 -1.95
N VAL A 56 12.80 -3.79 -0.82
CA VAL A 56 12.17 -4.06 0.49
C VAL A 56 10.86 -3.30 0.68
N TRP A 57 10.73 -2.11 0.10
CA TRP A 57 9.59 -1.21 0.32
C TRP A 57 8.77 -0.94 -0.94
N ASN A 58 9.32 -1.23 -2.12
CA ASN A 58 8.59 -1.14 -3.36
C ASN A 58 7.52 -2.24 -3.40
N VAL A 59 6.30 -1.86 -3.72
CA VAL A 59 5.13 -2.74 -3.78
C VAL A 59 4.44 -2.62 -5.14
N PHE A 60 5.18 -2.20 -6.17
CA PHE A 60 4.72 -2.23 -7.54
C PHE A 60 4.41 -3.68 -7.93
N ASP A 61 3.27 -3.88 -8.57
CA ASP A 61 2.76 -5.19 -8.99
C ASP A 61 2.63 -6.25 -7.87
N VAL A 62 2.61 -5.83 -6.60
CA VAL A 62 2.34 -6.73 -5.46
C VAL A 62 0.84 -6.80 -5.19
N LEU A 63 0.33 -8.04 -5.05
CA LEU A 63 -1.07 -8.33 -4.71
C LEU A 63 -1.48 -7.68 -3.39
N GLU A 64 -0.70 -7.94 -2.33
CA GLU A 64 -0.91 -7.40 -0.98
C GLU A 64 0.12 -6.30 -0.69
N LYS A 65 -0.22 -5.06 -1.06
CA LYS A 65 0.65 -3.87 -0.93
C LYS A 65 0.95 -3.47 0.53
N THR A 66 0.19 -4.01 1.49
CA THR A 66 0.32 -3.68 2.91
C THR A 66 0.08 -4.93 3.76
N ASN A 67 0.49 -4.91 5.02
CA ASN A 67 0.19 -5.97 5.99
C ASN A 67 -1.26 -5.95 6.51
N ASN A 68 -2.21 -5.38 5.77
CA ASN A 68 -3.61 -5.25 6.18
C ASN A 68 -4.28 -6.60 6.44
N PHE A 69 -3.99 -7.62 5.62
CA PHE A 69 -4.50 -8.96 5.84
C PHE A 69 -4.05 -9.51 7.20
N SER A 70 -2.74 -9.47 7.48
CA SER A 70 -2.17 -9.93 8.76
C SER A 70 -2.69 -9.13 9.95
N LYS A 71 -2.80 -7.79 9.83
CA LYS A 71 -3.40 -6.93 10.87
C LYS A 71 -4.86 -7.27 11.10
N GLY A 72 -5.63 -7.48 10.02
CA GLY A 72 -7.04 -7.86 10.07
C GLY A 72 -7.24 -9.20 10.77
N TYR A 73 -6.43 -10.20 10.40
CA TYR A 73 -6.38 -11.50 11.06
C TYR A 73 -6.07 -11.36 12.56
N ASN A 74 -4.96 -10.70 12.90
CA ASN A 74 -4.53 -10.51 14.30
C ASN A 74 -5.61 -9.80 15.13
N ASN A 75 -6.26 -8.79 14.58
CA ASN A 75 -7.35 -8.08 15.24
C ASN A 75 -8.58 -8.97 15.45
N ARG A 76 -8.99 -9.73 14.43
CA ARG A 76 -10.10 -10.70 14.55
C ARG A 76 -9.79 -11.75 15.61
N PHE A 77 -8.60 -12.32 15.55
CA PHE A 77 -8.17 -13.38 16.46
C PHE A 77 -8.06 -12.87 17.91
N LYS A 78 -7.50 -11.68 18.12
CA LYS A 78 -7.48 -11.01 19.43
C LYS A 78 -8.89 -10.79 20.01
N ARG A 79 -9.85 -10.38 19.18
CA ARG A 79 -11.26 -10.26 19.60
C ARG A 79 -11.86 -11.62 19.96
N ARG A 80 -11.52 -12.67 19.23
CA ARG A 80 -11.97 -14.04 19.53
C ARG A 80 -11.41 -14.57 20.86
N LEU A 81 -10.16 -14.23 21.19
CA LEU A 81 -9.54 -14.57 22.47
C LEU A 81 -10.20 -13.89 23.68
N GLN A 82 -10.78 -12.70 23.49
CA GLN A 82 -11.45 -11.89 24.53
C GLN A 82 -10.60 -11.60 25.79
N LYS A 83 -9.29 -11.83 25.73
CA LYS A 83 -8.34 -11.64 26.83
C LYS A 83 -7.02 -11.11 26.29
N THR A 84 -6.40 -10.20 27.06
CA THR A 84 -5.07 -9.66 26.75
C THR A 84 -3.97 -10.71 26.94
N HIS A 85 -4.09 -11.54 27.96
CA HIS A 85 -3.15 -12.62 28.29
C HIS A 85 -3.88 -13.96 28.45
N PRO A 86 -4.24 -14.63 27.33
CA PRO A 86 -4.88 -15.93 27.39
C PRO A 86 -3.90 -16.99 27.92
N ASN A 87 -4.38 -17.92 28.74
CA ASN A 87 -3.59 -19.10 29.07
C ASN A 87 -3.46 -20.03 27.85
N ILE A 88 -2.51 -20.96 27.92
CA ILE A 88 -2.18 -21.85 26.79
C ILE A 88 -3.39 -22.66 26.30
N TRP A 89 -4.25 -23.12 27.20
CA TRP A 89 -5.44 -23.91 26.83
C TRP A 89 -6.48 -23.08 26.09
N LEU A 90 -6.76 -21.86 26.54
CA LEU A 90 -7.65 -20.93 25.86
C LEU A 90 -7.11 -20.58 24.48
N PHE A 91 -5.80 -20.38 24.37
CA PHE A 91 -5.13 -20.08 23.11
C PHE A 91 -5.26 -21.25 22.12
N ILE A 92 -4.92 -22.48 22.54
CA ILE A 92 -5.06 -23.69 21.71
C ILE A 92 -6.52 -23.88 21.25
N ASN A 93 -7.48 -23.75 22.16
CA ASN A 93 -8.89 -23.88 21.82
C ASN A 93 -9.36 -22.82 20.81
N SER A 94 -8.81 -21.59 20.91
CA SER A 94 -9.11 -20.52 19.96
C SER A 94 -8.51 -20.79 18.59
N ILE A 95 -7.30 -21.34 18.52
CA ILE A 95 -6.68 -21.79 17.26
C ILE A 95 -7.53 -22.88 16.60
N ARG A 96 -7.98 -23.89 17.36
CA ARG A 96 -8.84 -24.96 16.81
C ARG A 96 -10.12 -24.41 16.19
N LYS A 97 -10.77 -23.47 16.87
CA LYS A 97 -11.94 -22.77 16.33
C LYS A 97 -11.61 -21.95 15.08
N GLU A 98 -10.43 -21.34 15.03
CA GLU A 98 -9.95 -20.61 13.84
C GLU A 98 -9.81 -21.52 12.63
N VAL A 99 -9.13 -22.66 12.81
CA VAL A 99 -8.97 -23.66 11.75
C VAL A 99 -10.33 -24.16 11.25
N SER A 100 -11.26 -24.45 12.16
CA SER A 100 -12.64 -24.84 11.77
C SER A 100 -13.32 -23.76 10.95
N THR A 101 -13.28 -22.49 11.38
CA THR A 101 -13.88 -21.37 10.63
C THR A 101 -13.26 -21.22 9.23
N VAL A 102 -11.96 -21.46 9.09
CA VAL A 102 -11.27 -21.41 7.80
C VAL A 102 -11.70 -22.57 6.89
N HIS A 103 -11.82 -23.80 7.41
CA HIS A 103 -12.36 -24.92 6.65
C HIS A 103 -13.80 -24.68 6.18
N ASP A 104 -14.63 -24.09 7.04
CA ASP A 104 -15.99 -23.70 6.66
C ASP A 104 -15.94 -22.70 5.50
N LEU A 105 -15.11 -21.65 5.61
CA LEU A 105 -14.95 -20.65 4.54
C LEU A 105 -14.46 -21.26 3.22
N ILE A 106 -13.50 -22.19 3.25
CA ILE A 106 -13.02 -22.89 2.06
C ILE A 106 -14.16 -23.69 1.42
N THR A 107 -14.95 -24.39 2.23
CA THR A 107 -16.11 -25.15 1.76
C THR A 107 -17.14 -24.22 1.12
N GLN A 108 -17.43 -23.07 1.73
CA GLN A 108 -18.33 -22.06 1.18
C GLN A 108 -17.85 -21.55 -0.19
N VAL A 109 -16.56 -21.26 -0.33
CA VAL A 109 -15.98 -20.82 -1.61
C VAL A 109 -16.09 -21.93 -2.67
N ASN A 110 -15.80 -23.18 -2.29
CA ASN A 110 -15.88 -24.33 -3.18
C ASN A 110 -17.31 -24.64 -3.65
N THR A 111 -18.33 -24.29 -2.86
CA THR A 111 -19.75 -24.41 -3.25
C THR A 111 -20.26 -23.21 -4.05
N GLY A 112 -19.37 -22.28 -4.44
CA GLY A 112 -19.69 -21.11 -5.26
C GLY A 112 -20.25 -19.93 -4.47
N MET A 113 -20.28 -20.00 -3.13
CA MET A 113 -20.62 -18.82 -2.33
C MET A 113 -19.48 -17.81 -2.39
N GLN A 114 -19.85 -16.55 -2.62
CA GLN A 114 -18.88 -15.48 -2.79
C GLN A 114 -18.39 -14.95 -1.44
N PRO A 115 -17.08 -14.72 -1.26
CA PRO A 115 -16.55 -14.05 -0.09
C PRO A 115 -17.15 -12.65 0.09
N ARG A 116 -17.06 -12.14 1.32
CA ARG A 116 -17.48 -10.77 1.63
C ARG A 116 -16.78 -9.77 0.72
N THR A 117 -17.56 -8.94 0.04
CA THR A 117 -17.05 -7.97 -0.93
C THR A 117 -16.20 -6.90 -0.24
N LYS A 118 -15.09 -6.51 -0.88
CA LYS A 118 -14.29 -5.35 -0.45
C LYS A 118 -15.16 -4.09 -0.40
N ARG A 119 -14.79 -3.16 0.51
CA ARG A 119 -15.43 -1.84 0.58
C ARG A 119 -15.35 -1.15 -0.79
N LEU A 120 -16.41 -0.43 -1.18
CA LEU A 120 -16.50 0.24 -2.48
C LEU A 120 -15.28 1.15 -2.75
N LYS A 121 -14.87 1.94 -1.75
CA LYS A 121 -13.71 2.83 -1.84
C LYS A 121 -12.43 2.09 -2.24
N SER A 122 -12.14 0.95 -1.58
CA SER A 122 -10.97 0.13 -1.89
C SER A 122 -11.03 -0.46 -3.29
N ARG A 123 -12.22 -0.87 -3.75
CA ARG A 123 -12.42 -1.37 -5.12
C ARG A 123 -12.15 -0.29 -6.17
N ILE A 124 -12.65 0.92 -5.94
CA ILE A 124 -12.41 2.07 -6.84
C ILE A 124 -10.91 2.39 -6.91
N ALA A 125 -10.23 2.40 -5.76
CA ALA A 125 -8.79 2.63 -5.69
C ALA A 125 -8.00 1.58 -6.48
N GLU A 126 -8.28 0.30 -6.23
CA GLU A 126 -7.64 -0.83 -6.91
C GLU A 126 -7.90 -0.80 -8.42
N GLN A 127 -9.14 -0.52 -8.83
CA GLN A 127 -9.49 -0.41 -10.25
C GLN A 127 -8.68 0.70 -10.93
N ARG A 128 -8.60 1.89 -10.33
CA ARG A 128 -7.82 3.01 -10.89
C ARG A 128 -6.33 2.71 -10.98
N ILE A 129 -5.74 2.12 -9.93
CA ILE A 129 -4.33 1.70 -9.96
C ILE A 129 -4.11 0.69 -11.08
N THR A 130 -5.03 -0.27 -11.23
CA THR A 130 -4.96 -1.28 -12.31
C THR A 130 -5.05 -0.63 -13.69
N GLU A 131 -5.96 0.31 -13.89
CA GLU A 131 -6.10 1.07 -15.14
C GLU A 131 -4.82 1.86 -15.47
N LEU A 132 -4.20 2.51 -14.47
CA LEU A 132 -2.93 3.22 -14.63
C LEU A 132 -1.78 2.27 -15.00
N TYR A 133 -1.69 1.13 -14.33
CA TYR A 133 -0.68 0.12 -14.65
C TYR A 133 -0.87 -0.44 -16.06
N ASN A 134 -2.12 -0.68 -16.49
CA ASN A 134 -2.41 -1.10 -17.86
C ASN A 134 -1.98 -0.04 -18.88
N ARG A 135 -2.30 1.24 -18.66
CA ARG A 135 -1.85 2.35 -19.52
C ARG A 135 -0.32 2.42 -19.59
N PHE A 136 0.34 2.25 -18.45
CA PHE A 136 1.80 2.25 -18.35
C PHE A 136 2.42 1.07 -19.12
N ASN A 137 1.93 -0.15 -18.89
CA ASN A 137 2.41 -1.37 -19.55
C ASN A 137 2.18 -1.35 -21.07
N ASN A 138 1.14 -0.65 -21.52
CA ASN A 138 0.84 -0.41 -22.93
C ASN A 138 1.62 0.79 -23.52
N ASN A 139 2.60 1.35 -22.80
CA ASN A 139 3.40 2.52 -23.20
C ASN A 139 2.58 3.78 -23.52
N GLN A 140 1.39 3.92 -22.94
CA GLN A 140 0.51 5.08 -23.16
C GLN A 140 0.85 6.27 -22.23
N ILE A 141 1.58 6.01 -21.15
CA ILE A 141 2.03 7.03 -20.19
C ILE A 141 3.49 6.79 -19.82
N THR A 142 4.21 7.87 -19.53
CA THR A 142 5.61 7.79 -19.08
C THR A 142 5.69 7.41 -17.59
N PRO A 143 6.86 6.97 -17.09
CA PRO A 143 7.06 6.77 -15.65
C PRO A 143 6.77 8.03 -14.81
N HIS A 144 7.05 9.20 -15.38
CA HIS A 144 6.78 10.49 -14.72
C HIS A 144 5.27 10.76 -14.64
N ASP A 145 4.53 10.51 -15.72
CA ASP A 145 3.06 10.62 -15.73
C ASP A 145 2.43 9.63 -14.75
N LEU A 146 2.92 8.39 -14.71
CA LEU A 146 2.47 7.38 -13.75
C LEU A 146 2.63 7.87 -12.30
N LEU A 147 3.82 8.37 -11.95
CA LEU A 147 4.08 8.91 -10.60
C LEU A 147 3.15 10.07 -10.26
N ARG A 148 2.96 11.00 -11.20
CA ARG A 148 2.10 12.18 -11.01
C ARG A 148 0.64 11.77 -10.81
N GLU A 149 0.10 10.92 -11.68
CA GLU A 149 -1.29 10.44 -11.60
C GLU A 149 -1.54 9.65 -10.31
N LEU A 150 -0.65 8.72 -9.95
CA LEU A 150 -0.74 7.97 -8.68
C LEU A 150 -0.65 8.91 -7.46
N SER A 151 0.21 9.93 -7.50
CA SER A 151 0.35 10.86 -6.39
C SER A 151 -0.92 11.70 -6.21
N SER A 152 -1.58 12.09 -7.30
CA SER A 152 -2.83 12.86 -7.24
C SER A 152 -3.94 12.11 -6.50
N PHE A 153 -3.96 10.78 -6.63
CA PHE A 153 -4.91 9.90 -5.95
C PHE A 153 -4.74 9.95 -4.43
N VAL A 154 -3.49 9.86 -3.94
CA VAL A 154 -3.14 9.92 -2.51
C VAL A 154 -3.58 11.25 -1.86
N ALA A 155 -3.70 12.35 -2.64
CA ALA A 155 -4.15 13.64 -2.14
C ALA A 155 -5.65 13.67 -1.83
N ASN A 156 -6.45 13.01 -2.66
CA ASN A 156 -7.92 13.07 -2.61
C ASN A 156 -8.52 12.15 -1.53
N GLU A 157 -7.73 11.22 -0.98
CA GLU A 157 -8.19 10.35 0.11
C GLU A 157 -8.31 11.07 1.46
N LYS A 158 -7.51 12.12 1.71
CA LYS A 158 -7.52 12.86 2.99
C LYS A 158 -8.65 13.87 3.16
N TYR A 159 -9.38 14.22 2.09
CA TYR A 159 -10.42 15.27 2.12
C TYR A 159 -11.86 14.73 2.18
N ASN A 160 -12.05 13.42 2.28
CA ASN A 160 -13.37 12.79 2.39
C ASN A 160 -13.63 12.16 3.78
N GLU A 161 -12.95 12.66 4.81
CA GLU A 161 -13.13 12.29 6.22
C GLU A 161 -13.63 13.48 7.07
N ILE A 162 -14.58 14.25 6.52
CA ILE A 162 -15.47 15.13 7.29
C ILE A 162 -16.91 14.75 6.94
#